data_AF-A0A845V1R4-F1
#
_entry.id   AF-A0A845V1R4-F1
#
_cell.length_a   1.000
_cell.length_b   1.000
_cell.length_c   1.000
_cell.angle_alpha   90.00
_cell.angle_beta   90.00
_cell.angle_gamma   90.00
#
_symmetry.space_group_name_H-M   'P 1'
#
loop_
_entity.id
_entity.type
_entity.pdbx_description
1 polymer ?
#
loop_
_entity_poly.entity_id
_entity_poly.type
_entity_poly.pdbx_seq_one_letter_code
_entity_poly.pdbx_strand_id
1 'polypeptide(L)' 'MLLRQEHRDLDDAIGQLSSTPSTDQLRLRRMKKRKLRLRDQIDYWESKLIPDLDA' A
#
# COMPACT_ATOMS: atom_id res chain seq x y z
N MET A 1 2.36 11.20 8.63
CA MET A 1 3.46 10.21 8.61
C MET A 1 3.79 9.92 7.15
N LEU A 2 5.07 9.92 6.75
CA LEU A 2 5.50 9.78 5.35
C LEU A 2 4.93 8.50 4.67
N LEU A 3 4.84 7.40 5.42
CA LEU A 3 4.32 6.11 4.97
C LEU A 3 2.86 6.16 4.51
N ARG A 4 1.99 6.93 5.18
CA ARG A 4 0.58 7.08 4.78
C ARG A 4 0.43 7.85 3.47
N GLN A 5 1.32 8.82 3.22
CA GLN A 5 1.35 9.54 1.96
C GLN A 5 1.80 8.63 0.83
N GLU A 6 2.90 7.89 1.00
CA GLU A 6 3.38 6.94 -0.02
C GLU A 6 2.36 5.83 -0.31
N HIS A 7 1.64 5.36 0.71
CA HIS A 7 0.54 4.42 0.53
C HIS A 7 -0.60 5.00 -0.32
N ARG A 8 -0.98 6.26 -0.08
CA ARG A 8 -2.03 6.97 -0.84
C ARG A 8 -1.61 7.19 -2.30
N ASP A 9 -0.38 7.64 -2.52
CA ASP A 9 0.17 7.85 -3.86
C ASP A 9 0.21 6.53 -4.66
N LEU A 10 0.54 5.41 -3.99
CA LEU A 10 0.47 4.08 -4.59
C LEU A 10 -0.96 3.67 -4.94
N ASP A 11 -1.95 4.06 -4.13
CA ASP A 11 -3.36 3.75 -4.40
C ASP A 11 -3.88 4.48 -5.62
N ASP A 12 -3.60 5.79 -5.70
CA ASP A 12 -3.98 6.61 -6.85
C ASP A 12 -3.32 6.11 -8.14
N ALA A 13 -2.04 5.73 -8.07
CA ALA A 13 -1.32 5.17 -9.20
C ALA A 13 -1.84 3.78 -9.61
N ILE A 14 -2.26 2.93 -8.66
CA ILE A 14 -2.92 1.65 -8.97
C ILE A 14 -4.29 1.90 -9.62
N GLY A 15 -5.05 2.88 -9.14
CA GLY A 15 -6.36 3.25 -9.70
C GLY A 15 -6.25 3.70 -11.15
N GLN A 16 -5.35 4.63 -11.44
CA GLN A 16 -5.08 5.12 -12.81
C GLN A 16 -4.56 4.01 -13.72
N LEU A 17 -3.66 3.16 -13.21
CA LEU A 17 -3.16 2.05 -14.00
C LEU A 17 -4.30 1.05 -14.26
N SER A 18 -5.14 0.73 -13.28
CA SER A 18 -6.24 -0.23 -13.46
C SER A 18 -7.31 0.19 -14.46
N SER A 19 -7.52 1.50 -14.67
CA SER A 19 -8.51 2.02 -15.62
C SER A 19 -8.01 1.99 -17.08
N THR A 20 -6.73 1.73 -17.31
CA THR A 20 -6.15 1.66 -18.65
C THR A 20 -6.32 0.24 -19.23
N PRO A 21 -6.92 0.07 -20.43
CA PRO A 21 -7.16 -1.27 -21.02
C PRO A 21 -5.88 -2.04 -21.37
N SER A 22 -4.78 -1.33 -21.67
CA SER A 22 -3.48 -1.88 -22.06
C SER A 22 -2.53 -2.08 -20.88
N THR A 23 -3.09 -2.35 -19.71
CA THR A 23 -2.31 -2.33 -18.47
C THR A 23 -1.41 -3.54 -18.33
N ASP A 24 -0.14 -3.26 -18.07
CA ASP A 24 0.83 -4.26 -17.66
C ASP A 24 0.42 -4.85 -16.30
N GLN A 25 -0.24 -6.01 -16.34
CA GLN A 25 -0.69 -6.73 -15.16
C GLN A 25 0.46 -7.09 -14.22
N LEU A 26 1.69 -7.27 -14.75
CA LEU A 26 2.86 -7.54 -13.91
C LEU A 26 3.22 -6.31 -13.09
N ARG A 27 3.20 -5.12 -13.70
CA ARG A 27 3.42 -3.85 -13.02
C ARG A 27 2.36 -3.63 -11.94
N LEU A 28 1.09 -3.87 -12.26
CA LEU A 28 -0.02 -3.70 -11.32
C LEU A 28 0.08 -4.68 -10.13
N ARG A 29 0.48 -5.93 -10.36
CA ARG A 29 0.76 -6.91 -9.30
C ARG A 29 1.92 -6.47 -8.39
N ARG A 30 3.00 -5.94 -8.97
CA ARG A 30 4.14 -5.42 -8.19
C ARG A 30 3.74 -4.24 -7.30
N MET A 31 2.94 -3.30 -7.83
CA MET A 31 2.45 -2.15 -7.07
C MET A 31 1.53 -2.57 -5.92
N LYS A 32 0.58 -3.49 -6.17
CA LYS A 32 -0.27 -4.05 -5.11
C LYS A 32 0.55 -4.75 -4.01
N LYS A 33 1.58 -5.52 -4.37
CA LYS A 33 2.48 -6.15 -3.39
C LYS A 33 3.26 -5.12 -2.55
N ARG A 34 3.68 -4.02 -3.17
CA ARG A 34 4.35 -2.92 -2.46
C ARG A 34 3.40 -2.18 -1.52
N LYS A 35 2.16 -1.94 -1.95
CA LYS A 35 1.08 -1.38 -1.12
C LYS A 35 0.83 -2.23 0.12
N LEU A 36 0.72 -3.56 -0.03
CA LEU A 36 0.52 -4.48 1.09
C LEU A 36 1.65 -4.37 2.13
N ARG A 37 2.91 -4.38 1.68
CA ARG A 37 4.07 -4.21 2.58
C ARG A 37 4.08 -2.88 3.33
N LEU A 38 3.66 -1.79 2.67
CA LEU A 38 3.56 -0.50 3.33
C LEU A 38 2.45 -0.48 4.38
N ARG A 39 1.31 -1.13 4.10
CA ARG A 39 0.25 -1.33 5.11
C ARG A 39 0.79 -2.11 6.30
N ASP A 40 1.41 -3.26 6.07
CA ASP A 40 1.96 -4.10 7.14
C ASP A 40 3.02 -3.34 7.97
N GLN A 41 3.81 -2.47 7.34
CA GLN A 41 4.76 -1.60 8.05
C GLN A 41 4.05 -0.53 8.87
N ILE A 42 3.02 0.12 8.33
CA ILE A 42 2.21 1.09 9.07
C ILE A 42 1.58 0.41 10.27
N ASP A 43 0.95 -0.74 10.08
CA ASP A 43 0.31 -1.54 11.14
C ASP A 43 1.33 -1.95 12.22
N TYR A 44 2.53 -2.39 11.82
CA TYR A 44 3.62 -2.71 12.75
C TYR A 44 4.06 -1.50 13.58
N TRP A 45 4.24 -0.33 12.95
CA TRP A 45 4.65 0.88 13.68
C TRP A 45 3.52 1.43 14.55
N GLU A 46 2.26 1.33 14.11
CA GLU A 46 1.09 1.72 14.90
C GLU A 46 0.90 0.80 16.11
N SER A 47 1.03 -0.52 15.93
CA SER A 47 1.02 -1.52 17.01
C SER A 47 2.21 -1.36 17.97
N LYS A 48 3.37 -0.90 17.50
CA LYS A 48 4.50 -0.59 18.38
C LYS A 48 4.30 0.70 19.18
N LEU A 49 3.52 1.64 18.65
CA LEU A 49 3.20 2.91 19.31
C LEU A 49 2.01 2.78 20.27
N ILE A 50 1.07 1.90 19.96
CA ILE A 50 -0.10 1.54 20.77
C ILE A 50 0.04 0.04 21.05
N PRO A 51 0.58 -0.38 22.22
CA PRO A 51 0.99 -1.76 22.50
C PRO A 51 -0.19 -2.74 22.67
N ASP A 52 -1.33 -2.43 22.07
CA ASP A 52 -2.53 -3.25 22.13
C ASP A 52 -3.21 -3.11 20.77
N LEU A 53 -3.30 -4.22 20.03
CA LEU A 53 -4.29 -4.57 19.00
C LEU A 53 -3.71 -5.71 18.16
N ASP A 54 -3.77 -6.92 18.71
CA ASP A 54 -4.44 -8.09 18.12
C ASP A 54 -3.81 -9.41 18.59
N ALA A 55 -4.43 -9.97 19.65
CA ALA A 55 -4.46 -11.38 19.98
C ALA A 55 -5.74 -12.01 19.43
#